data_AF-A0A957MYE5-F1
#
_entry.id   AF-A0A957MYE5-F1
#
_cell.length_a   1.000
_cell.length_b   1.000
_cell.length_c   1.000
_cell.angle_alpha   90.00
_cell.angle_beta   90.00
_cell.angle_gamma   90.00
#
_symmetry.space_group_name_H-M   'P 1'
#
loop_
_entity.id
_entity.type
_entity.pdbx_description
1 polymer ?
#
loop_
_entity_poly.entity_id
_entity_poly.type
_entity_poly.pdbx_seq_one_letter_code
_entity_poly.pdbx_strand_id
1 'polypeptide(L)'
;MEIGDWRFQSEATGAPDLQSPISNLPISQSPNLQSPISNLQIISPQTAYLVTSILSDDVARSPSFGTNSVLSLPFPAAVKTGTTTDWRDNWTVGYSSERLVGVWVGNADNSPMAGVSGVDGAGPVWHDIMRLAHRVAPLSFARPDGLADVQICAPSGMLPSPECPRTRWEIFAAGTQPTQPDTQYQRIAIDLATGMRATEETPDNRRAEKLFRVLPPEYHDWMVAQGIAIAPPAAEARPGGSVALAKSTAPPLRLTSPAGHTAYQVHPGMPQSTQRLPVAGLAADGRLWAELRLVVDGEVITTAHHATRLDGWWPLSLGEHRFWLEGEAVAGAPTTRSGEALIQVDEFRSDQLTYGVEP
;
A
#
# COMPACT_ATOMS: atom_id res chain seq x y z
N MET A 1 -1.67 6.02 -5.71
CA MET A 1 -2.16 5.95 -7.10
C MET A 1 -3.28 6.98 -7.17
N GLU A 2 -2.96 8.18 -7.62
CA GLU A 2 -3.93 9.25 -7.83
C GLU A 2 -4.89 8.83 -8.94
N ILE A 3 -6.19 8.98 -8.69
CA ILE A 3 -7.22 8.87 -9.72
C ILE A 3 -7.43 10.31 -10.17
N GLY A 4 -6.95 10.64 -11.38
CA GLY A 4 -7.14 11.95 -11.98
C GLY A 4 -8.62 12.27 -12.18
N ASP A 5 -8.95 13.57 -12.12
CA ASP A 5 -10.27 14.11 -12.40
C ASP A 5 -10.64 13.85 -13.87
N TRP A 6 -11.67 13.05 -14.10
CA TRP A 6 -12.27 12.85 -15.42
C TRP A 6 -13.58 13.64 -15.49
N ARG A 7 -13.61 14.72 -16.27
CA ARG A 7 -14.87 15.40 -16.61
C ARG A 7 -15.51 14.71 -17.81
N PHE A 8 -16.66 14.07 -17.59
CA PHE A 8 -17.58 13.78 -18.69
C PHE A 8 -18.28 15.08 -19.09
N GLN A 9 -18.13 15.51 -20.34
CA GLN A 9 -19.01 16.53 -20.90
C GLN A 9 -20.41 15.91 -21.05
N SER A 10 -21.33 16.26 -20.15
CA SER A 10 -22.75 16.02 -20.36
C SER A 10 -23.33 17.22 -21.11
N GLU A 11 -23.65 17.05 -22.40
CA GLU A 11 -24.61 17.94 -23.06
C GLU A 11 -26.02 17.60 -22.56
N ALA A 12 -26.34 18.02 -21.33
CA ALA A 12 -27.69 17.95 -20.81
C ALA A 12 -28.41 19.28 -21.10
N THR A 13 -29.09 19.36 -22.24
CA THR A 13 -30.13 20.37 -22.44
C THR A 13 -31.49 19.76 -22.09
N GLY A 14 -32.07 20.20 -20.96
CA GLY A 14 -33.44 19.88 -20.55
C GLY A 14 -33.58 18.76 -19.52
N ALA A 15 -34.45 18.97 -18.53
CA ALA A 15 -34.77 18.00 -17.49
C ALA A 15 -35.40 16.72 -18.09
N PRO A 16 -34.96 15.51 -17.70
CA PRO A 16 -35.53 14.28 -18.23
C PRO A 16 -36.88 13.96 -17.56
N ASP A 17 -37.86 13.62 -18.39
CA ASP A 17 -39.16 13.08 -17.99
C ASP A 17 -38.99 11.65 -17.44
N LEU A 18 -39.30 11.45 -16.15
CA LEU A 18 -39.06 10.22 -15.38
C LEU A 18 -40.03 9.06 -15.71
N GLN A 19 -40.84 9.16 -16.76
CA GLN A 19 -41.82 8.12 -17.13
C GLN A 19 -41.46 7.29 -18.38
N SER A 20 -40.28 7.48 -18.98
CA SER A 20 -39.87 6.74 -20.17
C SER A 20 -38.95 5.55 -19.82
N PRO A 21 -39.15 4.33 -20.37
CA PRO A 21 -38.19 3.25 -20.21
C PRO A 21 -36.85 3.68 -20.84
N ILE A 22 -35.75 3.42 -20.11
CA ILE A 22 -34.34 3.78 -20.45
C ILE A 22 -33.89 3.25 -21.83
N SER A 23 -34.70 2.45 -22.51
CA SER A 23 -34.43 1.86 -23.82
C SER A 23 -34.41 2.83 -25.02
N ASN A 24 -34.81 4.10 -24.86
CA ASN A 24 -35.01 5.03 -25.98
C ASN A 24 -34.17 6.34 -25.96
N LEU A 25 -33.09 6.43 -25.17
CA LEU A 25 -32.17 7.55 -25.33
C LEU A 25 -31.43 7.42 -26.68
N PRO A 26 -31.51 8.40 -27.59
CA PRO A 26 -30.72 8.37 -28.82
C PRO A 26 -29.25 8.45 -28.44
N ILE A 27 -28.47 7.44 -28.81
CA ILE A 27 -27.01 7.53 -28.78
C ILE A 27 -26.65 8.65 -29.77
N SER A 28 -26.32 9.83 -29.26
CA SER A 28 -25.72 10.88 -30.06
C SER A 28 -24.48 10.29 -30.71
N GLN A 29 -24.51 10.08 -32.02
CA GLN A 29 -23.34 9.71 -32.79
C GLN A 29 -22.44 10.93 -32.82
N SER A 30 -21.62 11.10 -31.78
CA SER A 30 -20.52 12.06 -31.81
C SER A 30 -19.68 11.80 -33.06
N PRO A 31 -19.29 12.85 -33.80
CA PRO A 31 -18.53 12.69 -35.03
C PRO A 31 -17.21 11.96 -34.74
N ASN A 32 -16.86 11.02 -35.61
CA ASN A 32 -15.64 10.22 -35.62
C ASN A 32 -14.41 10.96 -35.02
N LEU A 33 -14.15 10.76 -33.73
CA LEU A 33 -12.81 10.89 -33.15
C LEU A 33 -12.07 9.58 -33.49
N GLN A 34 -11.71 9.40 -34.75
CA GLN A 34 -10.68 8.42 -35.13
C GLN A 34 -9.31 8.96 -34.69
N SER A 35 -9.10 9.02 -33.37
CA SER A 35 -7.77 9.22 -32.81
C SER A 35 -6.97 7.94 -33.11
N PRO A 36 -5.77 8.02 -33.72
CA PRO A 36 -4.94 6.85 -34.05
C PRO A 36 -4.35 6.11 -32.83
N ILE A 37 -4.85 6.37 -31.62
CA ILE A 37 -4.39 5.76 -30.35
C ILE A 37 -5.24 4.52 -30.00
N SER A 38 -5.77 3.81 -30.98
CA SER A 38 -6.72 2.71 -30.71
C SER A 38 -6.08 1.40 -30.25
N ASN A 39 -4.75 1.29 -30.14
CA ASN A 39 -4.07 0.04 -29.71
C ASN A 39 -2.73 0.28 -28.99
N LEU A 40 -2.57 1.39 -28.25
CA LEU A 40 -1.34 1.57 -27.47
C LEU A 40 -1.36 0.66 -26.23
N GLN A 41 -0.53 -0.38 -26.23
CA GLN A 41 -0.37 -1.25 -25.07
C GLN A 41 0.48 -0.56 -24.00
N ILE A 42 -0.17 -0.07 -22.92
CA ILE A 42 0.48 0.65 -21.83
C ILE A 42 1.15 -0.30 -20.82
N ILE A 43 0.54 -1.46 -20.57
CA ILE A 43 1.04 -2.48 -19.64
C ILE A 43 1.05 -3.86 -20.31
N SER A 44 1.88 -4.78 -19.80
CA SER A 44 1.89 -6.16 -20.32
C SER A 44 0.59 -6.90 -19.98
N PRO A 45 0.18 -7.89 -20.79
CA PRO A 45 -0.97 -8.73 -20.47
C PRO A 45 -0.82 -9.43 -19.12
N GLN A 46 0.41 -9.83 -18.76
CA GLN A 46 0.71 -10.47 -17.48
C GLN A 46 0.42 -9.52 -16.31
N THR A 47 0.90 -8.28 -16.37
CA THR A 47 0.61 -7.27 -15.34
C THR A 47 -0.88 -6.96 -15.25
N ALA A 48 -1.56 -6.80 -16.39
CA ALA A 48 -3.00 -6.56 -16.42
C ALA A 48 -3.79 -7.72 -15.78
N TYR A 49 -3.42 -8.97 -16.08
CA TYR A 49 -4.05 -10.15 -15.51
C TYR A 49 -3.78 -10.28 -14.01
N LEU A 50 -2.56 -9.99 -13.53
CA LEU A 50 -2.26 -10.01 -12.09
C LEU A 50 -3.11 -8.99 -11.33
N VAL A 51 -3.24 -7.76 -11.83
CA VAL A 51 -4.13 -6.75 -11.23
C VAL A 51 -5.59 -7.22 -11.25
N THR A 52 -6.04 -7.79 -12.36
CA THR A 52 -7.39 -8.35 -12.49
C THR A 52 -7.62 -9.47 -11.47
N SER A 53 -6.68 -10.40 -11.34
CA SER A 53 -6.72 -11.50 -10.38
C SER A 53 -6.88 -10.97 -8.96
N ILE A 54 -6.05 -10.00 -8.56
CA ILE A 54 -6.12 -9.35 -7.23
C ILE A 54 -7.48 -8.70 -7.01
N LEU A 55 -7.96 -7.91 -7.96
CA LEU A 55 -9.22 -7.17 -7.84
C LEU A 55 -10.47 -8.05 -7.93
N SER A 56 -10.35 -9.24 -8.51
CA SER A 56 -11.44 -10.21 -8.63
C SER A 56 -11.55 -11.17 -7.44
N ASP A 57 -10.54 -11.23 -6.58
CA ASP A 57 -10.51 -12.13 -5.42
C ASP A 57 -11.50 -11.66 -4.32
N ASP A 58 -12.60 -12.39 -4.17
CA ASP A 58 -13.61 -12.12 -3.13
C ASP A 58 -13.14 -12.51 -1.72
N VAL A 59 -12.29 -13.54 -1.62
CA VAL A 59 -11.72 -13.97 -0.34
C VAL A 59 -10.72 -12.94 0.17
N ALA A 60 -9.92 -12.36 -0.71
CA ALA A 60 -8.95 -11.32 -0.33
C ALA A 60 -9.64 -10.05 0.19
N ARG A 61 -10.81 -9.70 -0.34
CA ARG A 61 -11.54 -8.47 0.05
C ARG A 61 -12.50 -8.67 1.23
N SER A 62 -12.91 -9.91 1.53
CA SER A 62 -13.90 -10.20 2.57
C SER A 62 -13.55 -9.72 3.98
N PRO A 63 -12.27 -9.65 4.43
CA PRO A 63 -11.96 -9.08 5.74
C PRO A 63 -12.35 -7.60 5.89
N SER A 64 -12.38 -6.85 4.78
CA SER A 64 -12.72 -5.43 4.78
C SER A 64 -14.20 -5.16 4.54
N PHE A 65 -14.87 -5.98 3.72
CA PHE A 65 -16.23 -5.70 3.27
C PHE A 65 -17.27 -6.75 3.71
N GLY A 66 -16.83 -7.80 4.41
CA GLY A 66 -17.66 -8.96 4.71
C GLY A 66 -17.81 -9.92 3.52
N THR A 67 -18.28 -11.14 3.82
CA THR A 67 -18.67 -12.12 2.80
C THR A 67 -19.99 -11.71 2.14
N ASN A 68 -20.13 -11.89 0.83
CA ASN A 68 -21.33 -11.50 0.07
C ASN A 68 -21.68 -10.00 0.20
N SER A 69 -20.66 -9.14 0.22
CA SER A 69 -20.85 -7.69 0.20
C SER A 69 -21.55 -7.22 -1.07
N VAL A 70 -21.92 -5.94 -1.14
CA VAL A 70 -22.45 -5.31 -2.37
C VAL A 70 -21.46 -5.39 -3.55
N LEU A 71 -20.18 -5.67 -3.31
CA LEU A 71 -19.18 -5.88 -4.35
C LEU A 71 -19.19 -7.31 -4.92
N SER A 72 -19.94 -8.22 -4.30
CA SER A 72 -20.08 -9.60 -4.74
C SER A 72 -21.11 -9.70 -5.86
N LEU A 73 -20.74 -10.40 -6.93
CA LEU A 73 -21.58 -10.63 -8.09
C LEU A 73 -21.62 -12.14 -8.39
N PRO A 74 -22.69 -12.65 -9.02
CA PRO A 74 -22.81 -14.07 -9.37
C PRO A 74 -21.90 -14.49 -10.54
N PHE A 75 -20.98 -13.63 -10.96
CA PHE A 75 -20.05 -13.84 -12.07
C PHE A 75 -18.72 -13.11 -11.81
N PRO A 76 -17.63 -13.47 -12.52
CA PRO A 76 -16.33 -12.85 -12.31
C PRO A 76 -16.35 -11.34 -12.60
N ALA A 77 -15.93 -10.55 -11.62
CA ALA A 77 -15.74 -9.12 -11.76
C ALA A 77 -14.56 -8.66 -10.89
N ALA A 78 -13.72 -7.81 -11.45
CA ALA A 78 -12.68 -7.09 -10.75
C ALA A 78 -13.24 -5.74 -10.28
N VAL A 79 -13.01 -5.36 -9.03
CA VAL A 79 -13.60 -4.13 -8.49
C VAL A 79 -12.70 -3.46 -7.45
N LYS A 80 -12.70 -2.12 -7.47
CA LYS A 80 -12.02 -1.28 -6.50
C LYS A 80 -12.92 -0.15 -6.05
N THR A 81 -12.97 0.03 -4.72
CA THR A 81 -13.60 1.18 -4.07
C THR A 81 -12.60 2.32 -3.83
N GLY A 82 -13.09 3.55 -3.81
CA GLY A 82 -12.36 4.75 -3.41
C GLY A 82 -13.21 5.61 -2.49
N THR A 83 -12.57 6.27 -1.52
CA THR A 83 -13.20 7.21 -0.59
C THR A 83 -12.20 8.32 -0.37
N THR A 84 -12.56 9.58 -0.66
CA THR A 84 -11.67 10.70 -0.40
C THR A 84 -11.56 10.95 1.10
N THR A 85 -10.44 11.55 1.51
CA THR A 85 -10.30 12.13 2.84
C THR A 85 -11.45 13.13 3.06
N ASP A 86 -11.99 13.19 4.27
CA ASP A 86 -13.17 13.99 4.63
C ASP A 86 -14.50 13.60 3.97
N TRP A 87 -14.61 12.39 3.39
CA TRP A 87 -15.88 11.78 2.97
C TRP A 87 -16.65 12.57 1.89
N ARG A 88 -15.95 13.24 0.95
CA ARG A 88 -16.58 14.06 -0.09
C ARG A 88 -16.97 13.28 -1.34
N ASP A 89 -16.18 12.27 -1.67
CA ASP A 89 -16.33 11.49 -2.90
C ASP A 89 -16.23 10.01 -2.60
N ASN A 90 -17.18 9.28 -3.17
CA ASN A 90 -17.24 7.84 -3.13
C ASN A 90 -17.15 7.30 -4.55
N TRP A 91 -16.16 6.45 -4.80
CA TRP A 91 -15.96 5.80 -6.09
C TRP A 91 -16.12 4.30 -5.95
N THR A 92 -16.75 3.66 -6.93
CA THR A 92 -16.62 2.23 -7.18
C THR A 92 -16.40 2.04 -8.67
N VAL A 93 -15.26 1.48 -9.01
CA VAL A 93 -14.88 1.17 -10.40
C VAL A 93 -14.65 -0.33 -10.49
N GLY A 94 -15.32 -0.97 -11.43
CA GLY A 94 -15.16 -2.40 -11.64
C GLY A 94 -15.53 -2.83 -13.04
N TYR A 95 -15.06 -4.00 -13.42
CA TYR A 95 -15.20 -4.52 -14.77
C TYR A 95 -15.31 -6.06 -14.77
N SER A 96 -16.00 -6.57 -15.79
CA SER A 96 -15.98 -7.96 -16.22
C SER A 96 -15.07 -8.11 -17.46
N SER A 97 -15.02 -9.29 -18.05
CA SER A 97 -14.36 -9.49 -19.36
C SER A 97 -15.05 -8.75 -20.52
N GLU A 98 -16.25 -8.21 -20.30
CA GLU A 98 -17.08 -7.62 -21.35
C GLU A 98 -17.49 -6.17 -21.11
N ARG A 99 -17.52 -5.70 -19.86
CA ARG A 99 -18.03 -4.37 -19.49
C ARG A 99 -17.19 -3.73 -18.40
N LEU A 100 -17.04 -2.41 -18.44
CA LEU A 100 -16.48 -1.59 -17.38
C LEU A 100 -17.54 -0.60 -16.89
N VAL A 101 -17.64 -0.45 -15.57
CA VAL A 101 -18.57 0.46 -14.91
C VAL A 101 -17.80 1.24 -13.84
N GLY A 102 -17.85 2.56 -13.93
CA GLY A 102 -17.40 3.49 -12.89
C GLY A 102 -18.58 4.24 -12.32
N VAL A 103 -18.67 4.30 -11.00
CA VAL A 103 -19.69 5.05 -10.28
C VAL A 103 -19.02 6.02 -9.33
N TRP A 104 -19.45 7.27 -9.40
CA TRP A 104 -19.16 8.31 -8.42
C TRP A 104 -20.44 8.70 -7.68
N VAL A 105 -20.33 8.93 -6.38
CA VAL A 105 -21.38 9.51 -5.54
C VAL A 105 -20.73 10.58 -4.66
N GLY A 106 -21.33 11.77 -4.63
CA GLY A 106 -20.90 12.90 -3.83
C GLY A 106 -21.95 14.01 -3.84
N ASN A 107 -21.79 15.00 -2.97
CA ASN A 107 -22.61 16.20 -3.04
C ASN A 107 -22.11 17.10 -4.17
N ALA A 108 -23.00 17.56 -5.05
CA ALA A 108 -22.63 18.39 -6.21
C ALA A 108 -22.00 19.75 -5.82
N ASP A 109 -22.23 20.21 -4.59
CA ASP A 109 -21.63 21.41 -4.01
C ASP A 109 -20.31 21.14 -3.27
N ASN A 110 -19.76 19.93 -3.42
CA ASN A 110 -18.56 19.43 -2.77
C ASN A 110 -18.67 19.32 -1.23
N SER A 111 -19.83 19.53 -0.60
CA SER A 111 -19.95 19.37 0.85
C SER A 111 -19.69 17.91 1.29
N PRO A 112 -19.11 17.66 2.48
CA PRO A 112 -18.88 16.30 2.99
C PRO A 112 -20.18 15.48 3.10
N MET A 113 -20.12 14.19 2.76
CA MET A 113 -21.17 13.23 3.08
C MET A 113 -21.01 12.72 4.51
N ALA A 114 -22.13 12.41 5.18
CA ALA A 114 -22.12 11.96 6.57
C ALA A 114 -21.88 10.44 6.68
N GLY A 115 -20.62 10.03 6.83
CA GLY A 115 -20.25 8.65 7.16
C GLY A 115 -20.53 7.63 6.05
N VAL A 116 -20.49 8.05 4.78
CA VAL A 116 -20.74 7.19 3.62
C VAL A 116 -19.41 6.85 2.96
N SER A 117 -18.99 5.59 2.98
CA SER A 117 -17.78 5.16 2.27
C SER A 117 -18.06 4.79 0.80
N GLY A 118 -17.01 4.52 0.05
CA GLY A 118 -17.10 4.04 -1.34
C GLY A 118 -17.98 2.79 -1.49
N VAL A 119 -17.95 1.88 -0.51
CA VAL A 119 -18.77 0.65 -0.52
C VAL A 119 -20.23 0.91 -0.14
N ASP A 120 -20.51 1.95 0.65
CA ASP A 120 -21.88 2.28 1.07
C ASP A 120 -22.60 3.21 0.08
N GLY A 121 -21.85 4.09 -0.59
CA GLY A 121 -22.38 5.07 -1.53
C GLY A 121 -22.40 4.57 -2.98
N ALA A 122 -21.23 4.43 -3.59
CA ALA A 122 -21.09 4.06 -5.01
C ALA A 122 -21.25 2.56 -5.26
N GLY A 123 -20.91 1.72 -4.26
CA GLY A 123 -20.95 0.25 -4.35
C GLY A 123 -22.31 -0.33 -4.77
N PRO A 124 -23.43 0.03 -4.12
CA PRO A 124 -24.75 -0.52 -4.47
C PRO A 124 -25.20 -0.15 -5.89
N VAL A 125 -24.95 1.09 -6.32
CA VAL A 125 -25.28 1.54 -7.68
C VAL A 125 -24.44 0.77 -8.71
N TRP A 126 -23.15 0.57 -8.44
CA TRP A 126 -22.28 -0.24 -9.29
C TRP A 126 -22.78 -1.70 -9.40
N HIS A 127 -23.18 -2.30 -8.28
CA HIS A 127 -23.72 -3.66 -8.24
C HIS A 127 -24.94 -3.82 -9.14
N ASP A 128 -25.92 -2.93 -9.00
CA ASP A 128 -27.16 -2.98 -9.75
C ASP A 128 -26.89 -2.78 -11.25
N ILE A 129 -26.06 -1.80 -11.63
CA ILE A 129 -25.68 -1.59 -13.03
C ILE A 129 -24.98 -2.82 -13.61
N MET A 130 -24.04 -3.42 -12.90
CA MET A 130 -23.34 -4.62 -13.38
C MET A 130 -24.30 -5.80 -13.58
N ARG A 131 -25.28 -5.98 -12.69
CA ARG A 131 -26.31 -7.02 -12.82
C ARG A 131 -27.28 -6.74 -13.98
N LEU A 132 -27.68 -5.48 -14.17
CA LEU A 132 -28.52 -5.10 -15.31
C LEU A 132 -27.78 -5.25 -16.65
N ALA A 133 -26.48 -4.93 -16.69
CA ALA A 133 -25.65 -5.00 -17.88
C ALA A 133 -25.36 -6.45 -18.32
N HIS A 134 -25.42 -7.42 -17.41
CA HIS A 134 -25.14 -8.83 -17.68
C HIS A 134 -26.37 -9.71 -17.45
N ARG A 135 -27.21 -9.81 -18.49
CA ARG A 135 -28.33 -10.78 -18.53
C ARG A 135 -27.85 -12.23 -18.60
N VAL A 136 -26.64 -12.43 -19.12
CA VAL A 136 -25.92 -13.72 -19.15
C VAL A 136 -24.58 -13.46 -18.47
N ALA A 137 -24.12 -14.44 -17.68
CA ALA A 137 -22.83 -14.34 -17.01
C ALA A 137 -21.69 -14.20 -18.05
N PRO A 138 -20.81 -13.20 -17.93
CA PRO A 138 -19.67 -13.04 -18.81
C PRO A 138 -18.66 -14.17 -18.60
N LEU A 139 -17.79 -14.38 -19.60
CA LEU A 139 -16.68 -15.32 -19.47
C LEU A 139 -15.68 -14.87 -18.38
N SER A 140 -14.94 -15.82 -17.82
CA SER A 140 -13.79 -15.52 -16.98
C SER A 140 -12.74 -14.72 -17.74
N PHE A 141 -11.92 -13.95 -17.01
CA PHE A 141 -10.80 -13.23 -17.59
C PHE A 141 -9.81 -14.19 -18.26
N ALA A 142 -9.42 -13.88 -19.50
CA ALA A 142 -8.47 -14.70 -20.25
C ALA A 142 -7.09 -14.65 -19.61
N ARG A 143 -6.55 -15.81 -19.22
CA ARG A 143 -5.20 -15.93 -18.67
C ARG A 143 -4.16 -15.86 -19.80
N PRO A 144 -3.24 -14.88 -19.81
CA PRO A 144 -2.19 -14.81 -20.81
C PRO A 144 -1.07 -15.82 -20.55
N ASP A 145 -0.31 -16.12 -21.60
CA ASP A 145 0.94 -16.88 -21.50
C ASP A 145 2.00 -16.11 -20.68
N GLY A 146 3.08 -16.79 -20.27
CA GLY A 146 4.18 -16.16 -19.54
C GLY A 146 3.85 -15.86 -18.06
N LEU A 147 2.81 -16.50 -17.52
CA LEU A 147 2.53 -16.57 -16.09
C LEU A 147 3.00 -17.91 -15.53
N ALA A 148 3.37 -17.93 -14.25
CA ALA A 148 3.75 -19.13 -13.54
C ALA A 148 3.00 -19.22 -12.20
N ASP A 149 2.49 -20.41 -11.90
CA ASP A 149 1.93 -20.73 -10.59
C ASP A 149 3.06 -21.27 -9.69
N VAL A 150 3.25 -20.65 -8.53
CA VAL A 150 4.27 -21.06 -7.57
C VAL A 150 3.65 -21.21 -6.19
N GLN A 151 3.95 -22.32 -5.52
CA GLN A 151 3.62 -22.50 -4.13
C GLN A 151 4.56 -21.64 -3.28
N ILE A 152 3.99 -20.75 -2.46
CA ILE A 152 4.72 -19.84 -1.57
C ILE A 152 4.34 -20.10 -0.11
N CYS A 153 5.20 -19.64 0.80
CA CYS A 153 4.83 -19.45 2.19
C CYS A 153 3.90 -18.24 2.31
N ALA A 154 2.63 -18.47 2.66
CA ALA A 154 1.58 -17.45 2.58
C ALA A 154 1.86 -16.18 3.38
N PRO A 155 2.44 -16.22 4.60
CA PRO A 155 2.72 -15.00 5.35
C PRO A 155 3.94 -14.21 4.87
N SER A 156 4.90 -14.84 4.19
CA SER A 156 6.16 -14.19 3.79
C SER A 156 6.29 -13.91 2.30
N GLY A 157 5.52 -14.60 1.45
CA GLY A 157 5.60 -14.47 -0.01
C GLY A 157 6.81 -15.20 -0.63
N MET A 158 7.67 -15.81 0.18
CA MET A 158 8.87 -16.55 -0.25
C MET A 158 8.56 -18.02 -0.55
N LEU A 159 9.54 -18.78 -1.05
CA LEU A 159 9.37 -20.23 -1.22
C LEU A 159 9.15 -20.91 0.15
N PRO A 160 8.32 -21.96 0.26
CA PRO A 160 8.07 -22.64 1.52
C PRO A 160 9.35 -23.19 2.15
N SER A 161 9.56 -22.90 3.44
CA SER A 161 10.50 -23.62 4.30
C SER A 161 9.76 -24.70 5.09
N PRO A 162 10.46 -25.66 5.72
CA PRO A 162 9.82 -26.62 6.64
C PRO A 162 9.06 -25.97 7.80
N GLU A 163 9.45 -24.75 8.17
CA GLU A 163 8.89 -24.01 9.29
C GLU A 163 7.73 -23.08 8.88
N CYS A 164 7.41 -23.02 7.58
CA CYS A 164 6.32 -22.19 7.09
C CYS A 164 4.97 -22.69 7.64
N PRO A 165 4.17 -21.85 8.31
CA PRO A 165 2.94 -22.29 8.97
C PRO A 165 1.81 -22.60 7.98
N ARG A 166 1.84 -21.99 6.79
CA ARG A 166 0.83 -22.18 5.75
C ARG A 166 1.36 -21.83 4.39
N THR A 167 1.15 -22.72 3.42
CA THR A 167 1.46 -22.45 2.01
C THR A 167 0.22 -22.06 1.21
N ARG A 168 0.40 -21.34 0.11
CA ARG A 168 -0.64 -21.14 -0.91
C ARG A 168 -0.01 -21.09 -2.31
N TRP A 169 -0.81 -21.39 -3.33
CA TRP A 169 -0.43 -21.11 -4.71
C TRP A 169 -0.65 -19.63 -5.02
N GLU A 170 0.30 -19.03 -5.74
CA GLU A 170 0.24 -17.64 -6.17
C GLU A 170 0.72 -17.52 -7.62
N ILE A 171 0.20 -16.51 -8.32
CA ILE A 171 0.50 -16.27 -9.73
C ILE A 171 1.58 -15.20 -9.85
N PHE A 172 2.60 -15.47 -10.66
CA PHE A 172 3.69 -14.55 -10.94
C PHE A 172 3.87 -14.37 -12.44
N ALA A 173 4.38 -13.21 -12.86
CA ALA A 173 5.00 -13.10 -14.16
C ALA A 173 6.25 -14.00 -14.22
N ALA A 174 6.46 -14.68 -15.34
CA ALA A 174 7.61 -15.57 -15.49
C ALA A 174 8.92 -14.78 -15.30
N GLY A 175 9.81 -15.29 -14.45
CA GLY A 175 11.07 -14.65 -14.09
C GLY A 175 11.01 -13.76 -12.85
N THR A 176 9.82 -13.47 -12.31
CA THR A 176 9.66 -12.65 -11.09
C THR A 176 9.31 -13.46 -9.85
N GLN A 177 9.34 -14.79 -9.93
CA GLN A 177 8.98 -15.66 -8.82
C GLN A 177 10.04 -15.59 -7.70
N PRO A 178 9.66 -15.80 -6.42
CA PRO A 178 10.65 -15.86 -5.34
C PRO A 178 11.64 -17.00 -5.57
N THR A 179 12.92 -16.73 -5.34
CA THR A 179 14.00 -17.71 -5.48
C THR A 179 14.56 -18.18 -4.14
N GLN A 180 14.21 -17.48 -3.05
CA GLN A 180 14.71 -17.77 -1.72
C GLN A 180 13.63 -18.46 -0.87
N PRO A 181 14.01 -19.42 -0.01
CA PRO A 181 13.12 -20.00 0.97
C PRO A 181 12.74 -18.98 2.04
N ASP A 182 11.62 -19.24 2.70
CA ASP A 182 11.14 -18.43 3.80
C ASP A 182 12.17 -18.30 4.93
N THR A 183 12.46 -17.06 5.29
CA THR A 183 13.32 -16.68 6.41
C THR A 183 12.56 -16.01 7.56
N GLN A 184 11.24 -15.80 7.42
CA GLN A 184 10.44 -15.19 8.49
C GLN A 184 10.14 -16.19 9.61
N TYR A 185 10.05 -17.49 9.35
CA TYR A 185 9.81 -18.49 10.39
C TYR A 185 11.09 -19.26 10.67
N GLN A 186 11.66 -19.05 11.86
CA GLN A 186 12.96 -19.62 12.23
C GLN A 186 12.87 -20.38 13.54
N ARG A 187 13.43 -21.58 13.56
CA ARG A 187 13.60 -22.35 14.78
C ARG A 187 14.90 -21.92 15.46
N ILE A 188 14.78 -21.36 16.66
CA ILE A 188 15.88 -20.76 17.41
C ILE A 188 16.03 -21.54 18.72
N ALA A 189 17.25 -22.01 18.98
CA ALA A 189 17.60 -22.60 20.27
C ALA A 189 17.67 -21.49 21.34
N ILE A 190 16.97 -21.69 22.45
CA ILE A 190 16.92 -20.80 23.60
C ILE A 190 17.43 -21.52 24.86
N ASP A 191 18.08 -20.78 25.75
CA ASP A 191 18.38 -21.24 27.11
C ASP A 191 17.12 -21.05 27.97
N LEU A 192 16.55 -22.14 28.46
CA LEU A 192 15.34 -22.15 29.28
C LEU A 192 15.48 -21.34 30.58
N ALA A 193 16.70 -21.15 31.09
CA ALA A 193 16.92 -20.38 32.32
C ALA A 193 16.90 -18.87 32.09
N THR A 194 17.35 -18.41 30.92
CA THR A 194 17.52 -16.96 30.64
C THR A 194 16.51 -16.42 29.64
N GLY A 195 15.88 -17.30 28.85
CA GLY A 195 15.05 -16.92 27.71
C GLY A 195 15.83 -16.36 26.52
N MET A 196 17.16 -16.29 26.59
CA MET A 196 18.03 -15.81 25.52
C MET A 196 18.38 -16.92 24.54
N ARG A 197 18.94 -16.58 23.37
CA ARG A 197 19.46 -17.60 22.43
C ARG A 197 20.52 -18.45 23.12
N ALA A 198 20.41 -19.77 22.99
CA ALA A 198 21.40 -20.70 23.51
C ALA A 198 22.75 -20.49 22.79
N THR A 199 23.84 -20.38 23.55
CA THR A 199 25.22 -20.31 23.03
C THR A 199 25.85 -21.69 23.09
N GLU A 200 27.07 -21.88 22.60
CA GLU A 200 27.81 -23.15 22.77
C GLU A 200 28.00 -23.54 24.24
N GLU A 201 28.03 -22.56 25.15
CA GLU A 201 28.18 -22.76 26.60
C GLU A 201 26.87 -23.22 27.29
N THR A 202 25.71 -23.14 26.61
CA THR A 202 24.43 -23.59 27.19
C THR A 202 24.42 -25.12 27.29
N PRO A 203 24.25 -25.73 28.49
CA PRO A 203 24.11 -27.17 28.64
C PRO A 203 22.88 -27.70 27.91
N ASP A 204 22.98 -28.88 27.30
CA ASP A 204 21.92 -29.46 26.46
C ASP A 204 20.58 -29.62 27.19
N ASN A 205 20.60 -29.96 28.48
CA ASN A 205 19.39 -30.07 29.31
C ASN A 205 18.68 -28.72 29.56
N ARG A 206 19.31 -27.59 29.21
CA ARG A 206 18.73 -26.25 29.26
C ARG A 206 18.44 -25.67 27.88
N ARG A 207 18.79 -26.37 26.80
CA ARG A 207 18.48 -25.93 25.43
C ARG A 207 17.07 -26.38 25.07
N ALA A 208 16.29 -25.45 24.51
CA ALA A 208 15.03 -25.78 23.85
C ALA A 208 14.96 -25.08 22.49
N GLU A 209 14.47 -25.77 21.48
CA GLU A 209 14.15 -25.14 20.20
C GLU A 209 12.75 -24.54 20.25
N LYS A 210 12.62 -23.28 19.83
CA LYS A 210 11.33 -22.60 19.70
C LYS A 210 11.22 -21.94 18.34
N LEU A 211 10.03 -22.04 17.74
CA LEU A 211 9.71 -21.36 16.49
C LEU A 211 9.39 -19.88 16.76
N PHE A 212 10.04 -18.98 16.04
CA PHE A 212 9.77 -17.55 16.08
C PHE A 212 9.43 -17.02 14.69
N ARG A 213 8.56 -16.02 14.65
CA ARG A 213 8.37 -15.16 13.48
C ARG A 213 9.34 -13.99 13.57
N VAL A 214 10.42 -14.04 12.79
CA VAL A 214 11.44 -13.01 12.68
C VAL A 214 10.99 -11.98 11.66
N LEU A 215 10.50 -10.84 12.15
CA LEU A 215 10.17 -9.68 11.34
C LEU A 215 11.21 -8.56 11.54
N PRO A 216 11.33 -7.64 10.59
CA PRO A 216 12.10 -6.43 10.78
C PRO A 216 11.69 -5.63 12.03
N PRO A 217 12.61 -4.87 12.66
CA PRO A 217 12.33 -4.14 13.90
C PRO A 217 11.13 -3.20 13.86
N GLU A 218 10.78 -2.64 12.69
CA GLU A 218 9.61 -1.77 12.53
C GLU A 218 8.27 -2.43 12.88
N TYR A 219 8.24 -3.77 12.98
CA TYR A 219 7.05 -4.54 13.34
C TYR A 219 7.01 -4.94 14.82
N HIS A 220 8.04 -4.67 15.62
CA HIS A 220 8.11 -5.16 17.01
C HIS A 220 6.98 -4.64 17.90
N ASP A 221 6.61 -3.36 17.81
CA ASP A 221 5.51 -2.81 18.61
C ASP A 221 4.17 -3.49 18.27
N TRP A 222 3.94 -3.70 16.98
CA TRP A 222 2.79 -4.45 16.50
C TRP A 222 2.83 -5.90 16.98
N MET A 223 3.99 -6.56 16.92
CA MET A 223 4.16 -7.93 17.43
C MET A 223 3.81 -8.01 18.91
N VAL A 224 4.31 -7.10 19.74
CA VAL A 224 3.96 -7.02 21.17
C VAL A 224 2.47 -6.80 21.36
N ALA A 225 1.87 -5.85 20.63
CA ALA A 225 0.43 -5.57 20.69
C ALA A 225 -0.44 -6.75 20.27
N GLN A 226 0.07 -7.63 19.39
CA GLN A 226 -0.61 -8.86 18.97
C GLN A 226 -0.22 -10.09 19.81
N GLY A 227 0.60 -9.93 20.85
CA GLY A 227 1.10 -11.06 21.66
C GLY A 227 2.04 -12.01 20.92
N ILE A 228 2.64 -11.57 19.82
CA ILE A 228 3.61 -12.33 19.04
C ILE A 228 4.98 -12.21 19.72
N ALA A 229 5.56 -13.34 20.10
CA ALA A 229 6.86 -13.37 20.76
C ALA A 229 7.98 -12.87 19.82
N ILE A 230 8.75 -11.90 20.30
CA ILE A 230 9.96 -11.41 19.63
C ILE A 230 11.10 -12.41 19.88
N ALA A 231 11.82 -12.78 18.82
CA ALA A 231 13.01 -13.62 18.93
C ALA A 231 14.07 -12.91 19.79
N PRO A 232 14.70 -13.60 20.76
CA PRO A 232 15.80 -13.01 21.51
C PRO A 232 16.91 -12.58 20.55
N PRO A 233 17.57 -11.43 20.79
CA PRO A 233 18.68 -11.00 19.95
C PRO A 233 19.81 -12.03 19.99
N ALA A 234 20.58 -12.11 18.90
CA ALA A 234 21.83 -12.86 18.94
C ALA A 234 22.74 -12.23 20.00
N ALA A 235 23.32 -13.03 20.89
CA ALA A 235 24.25 -12.52 21.89
C ALA A 235 25.42 -11.83 21.17
N GLU A 236 25.74 -10.59 21.55
CA GLU A 236 26.96 -9.93 21.08
C GLU A 236 28.16 -10.78 21.50
N ALA A 237 29.03 -11.10 20.55
CA ALA A 237 30.34 -11.65 20.86
C ALA A 237 31.04 -10.70 21.84
N ARG A 238 31.49 -11.23 22.98
CA ARG A 238 32.37 -10.50 23.91
C ARG A 238 33.52 -9.83 23.14
N PRO A 239 33.98 -8.63 23.55
CA PRO A 239 35.09 -7.96 22.87
C PRO A 239 36.35 -8.80 23.07
N GLY A 240 36.75 -9.55 22.03
CA GLY A 240 37.94 -10.40 22.08
C GLY A 240 38.02 -11.52 21.03
N GLY A 241 36.95 -11.83 20.31
CA GLY A 241 36.97 -12.83 19.22
C GLY A 241 36.62 -12.21 17.88
N SER A 242 37.61 -12.08 16.99
CA SER A 242 37.39 -11.69 15.59
C SER A 242 36.65 -12.81 14.86
N VAL A 243 35.32 -12.81 14.95
CA VAL A 243 34.45 -13.42 13.96
C VAL A 243 33.96 -12.28 13.08
N ALA A 244 34.37 -12.32 11.81
CA ALA A 244 33.93 -11.36 10.82
C ALA A 244 32.41 -11.50 10.64
N LEU A 245 31.66 -10.69 11.39
CA LEU A 245 30.32 -10.26 10.99
C LEU A 245 30.45 -9.76 9.55
N ALA A 246 29.59 -10.24 8.67
CA ALA A 246 29.19 -9.43 7.54
C ALA A 246 28.74 -8.11 8.15
N LYS A 247 29.60 -7.08 8.08
CA LYS A 247 29.26 -5.73 8.51
C LYS A 247 27.97 -5.40 7.78
N SER A 248 26.87 -5.32 8.51
CA SER A 248 25.71 -4.60 8.01
C SER A 248 26.23 -3.18 7.75
N THR A 249 26.48 -2.87 6.49
CA THR A 249 26.90 -1.56 6.01
C THR A 249 25.72 -0.59 5.97
N ALA A 250 24.52 -1.05 6.38
CA ALA A 250 23.35 -0.19 6.46
C ALA A 250 23.51 0.78 7.64
N PRO A 251 23.28 2.09 7.41
CA PRO A 251 23.31 3.07 8.49
C PRO A 251 22.28 2.71 9.57
N PRO A 252 22.58 2.94 10.86
CA PRO A 252 21.74 2.50 11.98
C PRO A 252 20.44 3.29 12.09
N LEU A 253 20.34 4.43 11.41
CA LEU A 253 19.12 5.23 11.31
C LEU A 253 18.61 5.22 9.87
N ARG A 254 17.29 5.05 9.72
CA ARG A 254 16.63 5.01 8.42
C ARG A 254 15.39 5.89 8.41
N LEU A 255 15.36 6.83 7.46
CA LEU A 255 14.13 7.52 7.09
C LEU A 255 13.27 6.57 6.24
N THR A 256 12.00 6.46 6.60
CA THR A 256 11.02 5.57 5.93
C THR A 256 9.97 6.34 5.13
N SER A 257 9.72 7.60 5.49
CA SER A 257 8.87 8.53 4.76
C SER A 257 9.35 9.96 4.99
N PRO A 258 9.34 10.84 3.97
CA PRO A 258 8.96 10.57 2.59
C PRO A 258 10.01 9.77 1.81
N ALA A 259 9.57 9.16 0.71
CA ALA A 259 10.50 8.58 -0.25
C ALA A 259 11.26 9.69 -0.98
N GLY A 260 12.58 9.54 -1.10
CA GLY A 260 13.41 10.48 -1.86
C GLY A 260 13.03 10.53 -3.34
N HIS A 261 13.28 11.68 -3.97
CA HIS A 261 12.97 12.01 -5.35
C HIS A 261 11.47 11.91 -5.70
N THR A 262 10.61 12.16 -4.71
CA THR A 262 9.16 12.23 -4.92
C THR A 262 8.73 13.68 -5.15
N ALA A 263 7.85 13.91 -6.12
CA ALA A 263 7.22 15.20 -6.34
C ALA A 263 5.80 15.20 -5.74
N TYR A 264 5.42 16.29 -5.08
CA TYR A 264 4.09 16.55 -4.56
C TYR A 264 3.55 17.85 -5.16
N GLN A 265 2.24 18.01 -5.15
CA GLN A 265 1.59 19.24 -5.59
C GLN A 265 0.62 19.76 -4.53
N VAL A 266 0.62 21.06 -4.31
CA VAL A 266 -0.36 21.74 -3.45
C VAL A 266 -1.62 22.01 -4.27
N HIS A 267 -2.72 21.36 -3.90
CA HIS A 267 -3.99 21.47 -4.59
C HIS A 267 -4.77 22.73 -4.17
N PRO A 268 -5.17 23.62 -5.09
CA PRO A 268 -5.82 24.90 -4.77
C PRO A 268 -7.22 24.73 -4.18
N GLY A 269 -7.88 23.60 -4.47
CA GLY A 269 -9.21 23.28 -3.93
C GLY A 269 -9.21 22.68 -2.51
N MET A 270 -8.04 22.48 -1.89
CA MET A 270 -7.93 21.91 -0.54
C MET A 270 -7.37 22.95 0.46
N PRO A 271 -7.92 23.04 1.69
CA PRO A 271 -7.35 23.91 2.73
C PRO A 271 -5.90 23.53 3.05
N GLN A 272 -5.00 24.51 3.11
CA GLN A 272 -3.57 24.28 3.36
C GLN A 272 -3.29 23.48 4.65
N SER A 273 -4.10 23.65 5.70
CA SER A 273 -3.98 22.92 6.97
C SER A 273 -4.17 21.41 6.84
N THR A 274 -4.84 20.94 5.78
CA THR A 274 -5.10 19.53 5.50
C THR A 274 -4.05 18.89 4.57
N GLN A 275 -3.27 19.73 3.88
CA GLN A 275 -2.28 19.30 2.91
C GLN A 275 -0.94 19.08 3.61
N ARG A 276 -0.70 17.84 4.04
CA ARG A 276 0.45 17.45 4.86
C ARG A 276 1.00 16.09 4.46
N LEU A 277 2.29 15.90 4.72
CA LEU A 277 3.06 14.71 4.40
C LEU A 277 3.42 13.94 5.68
N PRO A 278 3.23 12.61 5.74
CA PRO A 278 3.73 11.83 6.84
C PRO A 278 5.26 11.74 6.75
N VAL A 279 5.93 12.04 7.85
CA VAL A 279 7.37 11.91 8.00
C VAL A 279 7.63 10.87 9.07
N ALA A 280 8.45 9.86 8.76
CA ALA A 280 8.68 8.75 9.66
C ALA A 280 10.09 8.20 9.54
N GLY A 281 10.69 7.86 10.67
CA GLY A 281 12.02 7.28 10.74
C GLY A 281 12.14 6.23 11.84
N LEU A 282 13.17 5.39 11.74
CA LEU A 282 13.46 4.32 12.68
C LEU A 282 14.95 4.09 12.90
N ALA A 283 15.26 3.46 14.02
CA ALA A 283 16.55 2.84 14.31
C ALA A 283 16.55 1.40 13.76
N ALA A 284 17.34 1.15 12.72
CA ALA A 284 17.40 -0.13 12.00
C ALA A 284 18.13 -1.23 12.80
N ASP A 285 18.83 -0.86 13.87
CA ASP A 285 19.46 -1.79 14.81
C ASP A 285 18.47 -2.39 15.82
N GLY A 286 17.22 -1.90 15.86
CA GLY A 286 16.17 -2.35 16.78
C GLY A 286 16.42 -2.00 18.25
N ARG A 287 17.36 -1.09 18.55
CA ARG A 287 17.67 -0.63 19.91
C ARG A 287 16.83 0.60 20.27
N LEU A 288 16.59 0.81 21.56
CA LEU A 288 16.03 2.08 22.04
C LEU A 288 17.12 3.15 22.00
N TRP A 289 16.87 4.22 21.24
CA TRP A 289 17.75 5.40 21.18
C TRP A 289 17.30 6.40 22.23
N ALA A 290 18.26 7.06 22.88
CA ALA A 290 17.98 8.04 23.92
C ALA A 290 17.17 9.23 23.38
N GLU A 291 17.47 9.64 22.15
CA GLU A 291 16.72 10.64 21.41
C GLU A 291 16.72 10.33 19.91
N LEU A 292 15.58 10.51 19.27
CA LEU A 292 15.40 10.54 17.81
C LEU A 292 14.74 11.85 17.42
N ARG A 293 15.18 12.47 16.33
CA ARG A 293 14.66 13.75 15.81
C ARG A 293 14.42 13.64 14.31
N LEU A 294 13.19 13.91 13.86
CA LEU A 294 12.90 14.08 12.44
C LEU A 294 13.15 15.52 12.05
N VAL A 295 13.96 15.70 11.00
CA VAL A 295 14.44 17.02 10.58
C VAL A 295 14.07 17.29 9.14
N VAL A 296 13.61 18.52 8.87
CA VAL A 296 13.37 19.05 7.53
C VAL A 296 14.07 20.39 7.37
N ASP A 297 14.92 20.50 6.35
CA ASP A 297 15.67 21.72 6.04
C ASP A 297 16.45 22.30 7.24
N GLY A 298 16.82 21.44 8.20
CA GLY A 298 17.54 21.80 9.41
C GLY A 298 16.65 22.06 10.63
N GLU A 299 15.32 22.09 10.47
CA GLU A 299 14.36 22.26 11.55
C GLU A 299 13.83 20.92 12.06
N VAL A 300 13.82 20.75 13.38
CA VAL A 300 13.27 19.55 14.02
C VAL A 300 11.75 19.65 14.04
N ILE A 301 11.08 18.69 13.38
CA ILE A 301 9.62 18.62 13.31
C ILE A 301 9.06 17.90 14.53
N THR A 302 9.70 16.80 14.92
CA THR A 302 9.25 15.96 16.02
C THR A 302 10.45 15.28 16.66
N THR A 303 10.31 14.95 17.94
CA THR A 303 11.33 14.30 18.76
C THR A 303 10.69 13.17 19.56
N ALA A 304 11.41 12.07 19.71
CA ALA A 304 11.06 10.98 20.62
C ALA A 304 12.25 10.63 21.49
N HIS A 305 11.98 10.28 22.75
CA HIS A 305 12.99 9.83 23.69
C HIS A 305 12.79 8.35 24.02
N HIS A 306 13.89 7.63 24.22
CA HIS A 306 13.86 6.19 24.53
C HIS A 306 12.97 5.42 23.53
N ALA A 307 13.21 5.64 22.24
CA ALA A 307 12.35 5.15 21.17
C ALA A 307 13.18 4.43 20.09
N THR A 308 12.55 3.46 19.43
CA THR A 308 13.09 2.79 18.24
C THR A 308 12.63 3.47 16.95
N ARG A 309 11.61 4.33 17.03
CA ARG A 309 10.98 4.99 15.89
C ARG A 309 10.32 6.30 16.29
N LEU A 310 10.02 7.10 15.27
CA LEU A 310 9.33 8.37 15.41
C LEU A 310 8.56 8.68 14.13
N ASP A 311 7.34 9.18 14.31
CA ASP A 311 6.47 9.64 13.24
C ASP A 311 5.93 11.04 13.53
N GLY A 312 5.61 11.76 12.46
CA GLY A 312 5.08 13.10 12.51
C GLY A 312 4.42 13.49 11.19
N TRP A 313 3.84 14.68 11.19
CA TRP A 313 3.22 15.27 10.00
C TRP A 313 3.90 16.59 9.68
N TRP A 314 4.29 16.76 8.42
CA TRP A 314 4.86 18.00 7.92
C TRP A 314 3.86 18.69 6.97
N PRO A 315 3.48 19.96 7.21
CA PRO A 315 2.60 20.69 6.28
C PRO A 315 3.32 20.90 4.94
N LEU A 316 2.64 20.66 3.82
CA LEU A 316 3.22 20.90 2.51
C LEU A 316 3.54 22.39 2.34
N SER A 317 4.83 22.68 2.15
CA SER A 317 5.35 23.97 1.73
C SER A 317 5.88 23.84 0.31
N LEU A 318 5.75 24.89 -0.50
CA LEU A 318 6.29 24.92 -1.85
C LEU A 318 7.83 24.97 -1.82
N GLY A 319 8.46 24.25 -2.74
CA GLY A 319 9.90 24.24 -2.94
C GLY A 319 10.54 22.86 -2.86
N GLU A 320 11.88 22.85 -2.92
CA GLU A 320 12.69 21.68 -2.67
C GLU A 320 12.90 21.54 -1.16
N HIS A 321 12.66 20.34 -0.61
CA HIS A 321 12.76 20.07 0.83
C HIS A 321 13.57 18.80 1.10
N ARG A 322 14.40 18.83 2.14
CA ARG A 322 15.29 17.73 2.53
C ARG A 322 14.91 17.17 3.89
N PHE A 323 14.64 15.87 3.93
CA PHE A 323 14.22 15.15 5.12
C PHE A 323 15.33 14.20 5.58
N TRP A 324 15.57 14.11 6.89
CA TRP A 324 16.42 13.08 7.47
C TRP A 324 16.03 12.77 8.91
N LEU A 325 16.57 11.67 9.43
CA LEU A 325 16.47 11.29 10.83
C LEU A 325 17.83 11.54 11.51
N GLU A 326 17.80 12.17 12.67
CA GLU A 326 18.93 12.25 13.60
C GLU A 326 18.63 11.46 14.87
N GLY A 327 19.68 11.06 15.57
CA GLY A 327 19.51 10.48 16.90
C GLY A 327 20.78 10.38 17.72
N GLU A 328 20.60 10.21 19.03
CA GLU A 328 21.62 9.87 20.00
C GLU A 328 21.37 8.46 20.54
N ALA A 329 22.31 7.53 20.31
CA ALA A 329 22.13 6.13 20.70
C ALA A 329 22.04 5.96 22.23
N VAL A 330 22.83 6.73 22.97
CA VAL A 330 22.74 6.90 24.43
C VAL A 330 22.86 8.38 24.75
N ALA A 331 22.31 8.82 25.88
CA ALA A 331 22.27 10.23 26.24
C ALA A 331 23.69 10.86 26.23
N GLY A 332 23.90 11.89 25.41
CA GLY A 332 25.19 12.57 25.27
C GLY A 332 26.17 11.89 24.30
N ALA A 333 25.73 10.86 23.56
CA ALA A 333 26.49 10.31 22.45
C ALA A 333 26.51 11.28 21.25
N PRO A 334 27.49 11.16 20.32
CA PRO A 334 27.47 11.93 19.09
C PRO A 334 26.20 11.65 18.27
N THR A 335 25.59 12.72 17.75
CA THR A 335 24.44 12.63 16.85
C THR A 335 24.79 11.82 15.61
N THR A 336 24.01 10.78 15.35
CA THR A 336 24.05 10.01 14.10
C THR A 336 22.95 10.49 13.18
N ARG A 337 23.18 10.43 11.86
CA ARG A 337 22.24 10.88 10.82
C ARG A 337 21.95 9.76 9.82
N SER A 338 20.70 9.64 9.38
CA SER A 338 20.31 8.76 8.27
C SER A 338 20.74 9.33 6.91
N GLY A 339 20.48 8.59 5.83
CA GLY A 339 20.42 9.19 4.49
C GLY A 339 19.32 10.25 4.40
N GLU A 340 19.48 11.17 3.44
CA GLU A 340 18.52 12.23 3.16
C GLU A 340 17.48 11.80 2.10
N ALA A 341 16.24 12.26 2.23
CA ALA A 341 15.25 12.22 1.18
C ALA A 341 14.99 13.64 0.66
N LEU A 342 15.22 13.83 -0.63
CA LEU A 342 14.89 15.05 -1.35
C LEU A 342 13.47 14.95 -1.91
N ILE A 343 12.62 15.94 -1.70
CA ILE A 343 11.33 16.03 -2.37
C ILE A 343 11.17 17.39 -3.04
N GLN A 344 10.32 17.45 -4.06
CA GLN A 344 9.89 18.70 -4.68
C GLN A 344 8.40 18.88 -4.41
N VAL A 345 8.00 20.08 -4.00
CA VAL A 345 6.59 20.44 -3.83
C VAL A 345 6.29 21.62 -4.73
N ASP A 346 5.46 21.39 -5.75
CA ASP A 346 5.10 22.41 -6.73
C ASP A 346 3.67 22.90 -6.52
N GLU A 347 3.35 24.05 -7.11
CA GLU A 347 1.95 24.43 -7.28
C GLU A 347 1.28 23.40 -8.19
N PHE A 348 0.04 23.03 -7.87
CA PHE A 348 -0.75 22.21 -8.77
C PHE A 348 -0.85 22.92 -10.13
N ARG A 349 -0.37 22.24 -11.16
CA ARG A 349 -0.57 22.63 -12.55
C ARG A 349 -1.56 21.67 -13.16
N SER A 350 -2.68 22.20 -13.65
CA SER A 350 -3.56 21.43 -14.52
C SER A 350 -2.79 21.14 -15.80
N ASP A 351 -2.20 19.95 -15.91
CA ASP A 351 -1.48 19.58 -17.12
C ASP A 351 -2.50 19.45 -18.26
N GLN A 352 -2.27 20.14 -19.38
CA GLN A 352 -3.24 20.19 -20.49
C GLN A 352 -3.47 18.80 -21.10
N LEU A 353 -2.49 17.89 -20.96
CA LEU A 353 -2.57 16.50 -21.38
C LEU A 353 -3.61 15.69 -20.59
N THR A 354 -3.87 16.04 -19.33
CA THR A 354 -4.79 15.29 -18.46
C THR A 354 -6.20 15.89 -18.47
N TYR A 355 -6.33 17.19 -18.73
CA TYR A 355 -7.58 17.93 -18.52
C TYR A 355 -8.27 18.46 -19.79
N GLY A 356 -7.66 18.34 -20.97
CA GLY A 356 -8.34 18.54 -22.26
C GLY A 356 -9.12 19.86 -22.40
N VAL A 357 -8.54 21.00 -22.00
CA VAL A 357 -9.15 22.31 -22.21
C VAL A 357 -8.28 23.12 -23.16
N GLU A 358 -8.73 23.30 -24.40
CA GLU A 358 -8.17 24.28 -25.34
C GLU A 358 -8.58 25.71 -24.96
N PRO A 359 -7.75 26.72 -25.32
CA PRO A 359 -7.80 28.10 -24.79
C PRO A 359 -9.03 28.93 -25.18
#